data_AF-A0AAW0RP12-F1
#
_entry.id   AF-A0AAW0RP12-F1
#
_cell.length_a   1.000
_cell.length_b   1.000
_cell.length_c   1.000
_cell.angle_alpha   90.00
_cell.angle_beta   90.00
_cell.angle_gamma   90.00
#
_symmetry.space_group_name_H-M   'P 1'
#
loop_
_entity.id
_entity.type
_entity.pdbx_description
1 polymer ?
#
loop_
_entity_poly.entity_id
_entity_poly.type
_entity_poly.pdbx_seq_one_letter_code
_entity_poly.pdbx_strand_id
1 'polypeptide(L)'
;MKTTALVALAAGALAVPRGKTLVELSLPGPHDYNPSQSLYPQRALRVIGSFKTGYDEEAFRAEAVKQCKAEHACSTVIGYLQERSGVVYGSAYPVWFAWLIGGARATERDFHHSEGISHSFIYTIED
;
A
#
# COMPACT_ATOMS: atom_id res chain seq x y z
N MET A 1 33.66 -16.35 44.18
CA MET A 1 32.61 -15.36 43.80
C MET A 1 33.25 -14.25 42.98
N LYS A 2 32.46 -13.66 42.07
CA LYS A 2 32.71 -12.49 41.21
C LYS A 2 33.25 -12.76 39.81
N THR A 3 32.30 -13.17 38.97
CA THR A 3 32.19 -12.88 37.53
C THR A 3 32.37 -11.39 37.24
N THR A 4 33.13 -11.05 36.20
CA THR A 4 33.01 -9.75 35.53
C THR A 4 32.77 -10.03 34.05
N ALA A 5 31.52 -9.87 33.62
CA ALA A 5 31.12 -9.94 32.23
C ALA A 5 31.36 -8.57 31.57
N LEU A 6 32.18 -8.53 30.52
CA LEU A 6 32.30 -7.38 29.65
C LEU A 6 31.17 -7.45 28.62
N VAL A 7 30.20 -6.54 28.77
CA VAL A 7 29.15 -6.29 27.80
C VAL A 7 29.79 -5.61 26.59
N ALA A 8 29.88 -6.32 25.47
CA ALA A 8 30.19 -5.71 24.18
C ALA A 8 28.96 -4.91 23.72
N LEU A 9 29.09 -3.59 23.66
CA LEU A 9 28.12 -2.69 23.03
C LEU A 9 28.04 -3.05 21.54
N ALA A 10 26.90 -3.61 21.12
CA ALA A 10 26.57 -3.79 19.73
C ALA A 10 26.60 -2.41 19.04
N ALA A 11 27.51 -2.25 18.09
CA ALA A 11 27.47 -1.14 17.15
C ALA A 11 26.20 -1.30 16.32
N GLY A 12 25.13 -0.61 16.73
CA GLY A 12 23.93 -0.45 15.94
C GLY A 12 24.29 0.37 14.70
N ALA A 13 24.66 -0.31 13.61
CA ALA A 13 24.45 0.25 12.30
C ALA A 13 22.93 0.32 12.11
N LEU A 14 22.33 1.46 12.46
CA LEU A 14 21.05 1.85 11.89
C LEU A 14 21.31 2.06 10.40
N ALA A 15 21.30 0.96 9.64
CA ALA A 15 21.15 1.02 8.21
C ALA A 15 19.76 1.62 7.97
N VAL A 16 19.70 2.93 7.81
CA VAL A 16 18.56 3.58 7.16
C VAL A 16 18.42 2.87 5.81
N PRO A 17 17.29 2.21 5.52
CA PRO A 17 17.13 1.59 4.21
C PRO A 17 17.28 2.68 3.15
N ARG A 18 18.15 2.45 2.15
CA ARG A 18 18.08 3.20 0.91
C ARG A 18 16.62 3.16 0.47
N GLY A 19 16.04 4.33 0.18
CA GLY A 19 14.60 4.50 -0.03
C GLY A 19 14.01 3.38 -0.89
N LYS A 20 12.98 2.73 -0.38
CA LYS A 20 12.22 1.69 -1.07
C LYS A 20 11.79 2.17 -2.47
N THR A 21 12.25 1.46 -3.49
CA THR A 21 11.77 1.64 -4.86
C THR A 21 10.45 0.91 -5.00
N LEU A 22 9.45 1.61 -5.52
CA LEU A 22 8.15 1.06 -5.86
C LEU A 22 7.96 1.21 -7.36
N VAL A 23 7.68 0.10 -8.02
CA VAL A 23 7.41 0.04 -9.46
C VAL A 23 5.96 -0.30 -9.71
N GLU A 24 5.41 0.26 -10.78
CA GLU A 24 4.04 -0.03 -11.19
C GLU A 24 3.93 -1.48 -11.66
N LEU A 25 2.95 -2.20 -11.12
CA LEU A 25 2.55 -3.51 -11.61
C LEU A 25 1.35 -3.31 -12.54
N SER A 26 1.62 -3.20 -13.84
CA SER A 26 0.57 -3.07 -14.85
C SER A 26 -0.08 -4.43 -15.09
N LEU A 27 -1.38 -4.54 -14.78
CA LEU A 27 -2.17 -5.74 -15.04
C LEU A 27 -2.98 -5.59 -16.33
N PRO A 28 -3.23 -6.68 -17.08
CA PRO A 28 -3.95 -6.61 -18.36
C PRO A 28 -5.46 -6.49 -18.17
N GLY A 29 -6.11 -5.61 -18.94
CA GLY A 29 -7.57 -5.51 -18.97
C GLY A 29 -8.10 -4.25 -18.27
N PRO A 30 -9.35 -4.25 -17.79
CA PRO A 30 -9.92 -3.10 -17.09
C PRO A 30 -9.20 -2.84 -15.76
N HIS A 31 -9.10 -1.57 -15.38
CA HIS A 31 -8.43 -1.13 -14.16
C HIS A 31 -9.42 -1.09 -12.99
N ASP A 32 -9.95 -2.25 -12.61
CA ASP A 32 -10.93 -2.47 -11.54
C ASP A 32 -10.44 -3.56 -10.58
N TYR A 33 -9.16 -3.51 -10.20
CA TYR A 33 -8.52 -4.48 -9.31
C TYR A 33 -8.66 -4.14 -7.82
N ASN A 34 -8.82 -5.18 -7.01
CA ASN A 34 -8.82 -5.16 -5.55
C ASN A 34 -7.85 -6.24 -5.00
N PRO A 35 -7.28 -6.11 -3.79
CA PRO A 35 -6.38 -7.11 -3.25
C PRO A 35 -7.16 -8.37 -2.84
N SER A 36 -6.61 -9.53 -3.19
CA SER A 36 -7.14 -10.84 -2.81
C SER A 36 -6.83 -11.17 -1.33
N GLN A 37 -7.37 -12.29 -0.85
CA GLN A 37 -7.15 -12.79 0.52
C GLN A 37 -5.70 -13.15 0.85
N SER A 38 -4.81 -13.25 -0.16
CA SER A 38 -3.36 -13.39 0.06
C SER A 38 -2.71 -12.11 0.59
N LEU A 39 -3.37 -10.96 0.41
CA LEU A 39 -2.91 -9.65 0.86
C LEU A 39 -3.80 -9.07 1.97
N TYR A 40 -5.12 -9.10 1.80
CA TYR A 40 -6.07 -8.45 2.70
C TYR A 40 -7.00 -9.47 3.37
N PRO A 41 -7.28 -9.36 4.69
CA PRO A 41 -6.84 -8.32 5.61
C PRO A 41 -5.47 -8.55 6.27
N GLN A 42 -4.86 -9.71 6.08
CA GLN A 42 -3.76 -10.21 6.92
C GLN A 42 -2.49 -9.37 6.85
N ARG A 43 -2.24 -8.69 5.71
CA ARG A 43 -1.03 -7.88 5.48
C ARG A 43 -1.36 -6.40 5.30
N ALA A 44 -2.63 -6.02 5.50
CA ALA A 44 -3.05 -4.64 5.41
C ALA A 44 -2.48 -3.84 6.59
N LEU A 45 -1.73 -2.80 6.29
CA LEU A 45 -1.13 -1.92 7.29
C LEU A 45 -2.04 -0.73 7.57
N ARG A 46 -2.56 -0.14 6.49
CA ARG A 46 -3.35 1.09 6.55
C ARG A 46 -4.19 1.26 5.29
N VAL A 47 -5.31 1.97 5.43
CA VAL A 47 -6.08 2.53 4.33
C VAL A 47 -5.92 4.06 4.27
N ILE A 48 -5.84 4.58 3.06
CA ILE A 48 -5.88 6.02 2.75
C ILE A 48 -7.17 6.25 1.98
N GLY A 49 -7.91 7.30 2.34
CA GLY A 49 -9.16 7.65 1.68
C GLY A 49 -9.26 9.16 1.46
N SER A 50 -9.82 9.57 0.33
CA SER A 50 -10.13 10.98 0.06
C SER A 50 -11.30 11.10 -0.92
N PHE A 51 -12.10 12.16 -0.79
CA PHE A 51 -13.12 12.43 -1.79
C PHE A 51 -12.49 12.76 -3.15
N LYS A 52 -13.12 12.32 -4.24
CA LYS A 52 -12.65 12.62 -5.61
C LYS A 52 -12.52 14.12 -5.89
N THR A 53 -13.32 14.96 -5.23
CA THR A 53 -13.23 16.42 -5.39
C THR A 53 -11.95 17.02 -4.82
N GLY A 54 -11.28 16.34 -3.89
CA GLY A 54 -10.03 16.80 -3.28
C GLY A 54 -8.77 16.35 -4.01
N TYR A 55 -8.87 15.35 -4.90
CA TYR A 55 -7.75 14.76 -5.61
C TYR A 55 -8.18 14.26 -6.99
N ASP A 56 -7.39 14.58 -8.02
CA ASP A 56 -7.42 13.79 -9.25
C ASP A 56 -6.67 12.45 -9.06
N GLU A 57 -6.73 11.60 -10.08
CA GLU A 57 -6.11 10.27 -10.03
C GLU A 57 -4.59 10.35 -9.78
N GLU A 58 -3.90 11.24 -10.50
CA GLU A 58 -2.44 11.37 -10.44
C GLU A 58 -1.98 11.84 -9.06
N ALA A 59 -2.63 12.87 -8.52
CA ALA A 59 -2.33 13.39 -7.20
C ALA A 59 -2.60 12.34 -6.11
N PHE A 60 -3.71 11.59 -6.21
CA PHE A 60 -4.03 10.57 -5.21
C PHE A 60 -3.04 9.41 -5.27
N ARG A 61 -2.71 8.96 -6.48
CA ARG A 61 -1.68 7.95 -6.73
C ARG A 61 -0.34 8.36 -6.13
N ALA A 62 0.10 9.59 -6.39
CA ALA A 62 1.36 10.13 -5.86
C ALA A 62 1.37 10.18 -4.32
N GLU A 63 0.26 10.63 -3.70
CA GLU A 63 0.14 10.67 -2.25
C GLU A 63 0.13 9.25 -1.63
N ALA A 64 -0.55 8.28 -2.24
CA ALA A 64 -0.55 6.90 -1.77
C ALA A 64 0.85 6.26 -1.84
N VAL A 65 1.58 6.46 -2.95
CA VAL A 65 2.96 6.00 -3.12
C VAL A 65 3.89 6.66 -2.10
N LYS A 66 3.75 7.98 -1.88
CA LYS A 66 4.52 8.73 -0.89
C LYS A 66 4.27 8.20 0.53
N GLN A 67 3.02 7.94 0.91
CA GLN A 67 2.70 7.38 2.21
C GLN A 67 3.22 5.96 2.38
N CYS A 68 3.17 5.12 1.33
CA CYS A 68 3.86 3.85 1.38
C CYS A 68 5.35 4.08 1.62
N LYS A 69 6.04 4.92 0.84
CA LYS A 69 7.48 5.20 1.03
C LYS A 69 7.86 5.63 2.45
N ALA A 70 6.97 6.32 3.16
CA ALA A 70 7.16 6.69 4.57
C ALA A 70 6.89 5.52 5.55
N GLU A 71 6.00 4.59 5.19
CA GLU A 71 5.70 3.39 5.97
C GLU A 71 6.75 2.28 5.74
N HIS A 72 7.57 2.01 6.76
CA HIS A 72 8.69 1.08 6.68
C HIS A 72 8.25 -0.33 6.29
N ALA A 73 7.12 -0.81 6.79
CA ALA A 73 6.65 -2.16 6.51
C ALA A 73 5.95 -2.30 5.15
N CYS A 74 5.60 -1.19 4.47
CA CYS A 74 4.82 -1.23 3.24
C CYS A 74 5.68 -1.76 2.07
N SER A 75 5.16 -2.76 1.36
CA SER A 75 5.78 -3.38 0.18
C SER A 75 4.92 -3.20 -1.07
N THR A 76 3.64 -2.90 -0.89
CA THR A 76 2.65 -2.84 -1.97
C THR A 76 1.62 -1.75 -1.68
N VAL A 77 1.24 -1.02 -2.72
CA VAL A 77 0.11 -0.10 -2.73
C VAL A 77 -0.86 -0.59 -3.78
N ILE A 78 -2.13 -0.68 -3.43
CA ILE A 78 -3.21 -0.76 -4.41
C ILE A 78 -4.21 0.34 -4.11
N GLY A 79 -4.48 1.19 -5.08
CA GLY A 79 -5.54 2.19 -4.98
C GLY A 79 -6.50 2.12 -6.14
N TYR A 80 -7.68 2.71 -5.95
CA TYR A 80 -8.80 2.70 -6.89
C TYR A 80 -9.80 3.81 -6.54
N LEU A 81 -10.63 4.19 -7.50
CA LEU A 81 -11.83 4.99 -7.28
C LEU A 81 -13.00 4.06 -7.01
N GLN A 82 -13.65 4.22 -5.87
CA GLN A 82 -14.89 3.52 -5.56
C GLN A 82 -16.08 4.47 -5.79
N GLU A 83 -17.06 4.04 -6.60
CA GLU A 83 -18.18 4.92 -6.99
C GLU A 83 -19.09 5.29 -5.81
N ARG A 84 -19.22 4.38 -4.84
CA ARG A 84 -19.98 4.57 -3.60
C ARG A 84 -19.25 3.89 -2.45
N SER A 85 -19.14 4.56 -1.30
CA SER A 85 -18.50 3.96 -0.12
C SER A 85 -19.37 4.08 1.12
N GLY A 86 -19.64 2.93 1.76
CA GLY A 86 -20.22 2.90 3.10
C GLY A 86 -19.22 3.24 4.21
N VAL A 87 -17.92 3.16 3.92
CA VAL A 87 -16.83 3.31 4.92
C VAL A 87 -16.46 4.78 5.11
N VAL A 88 -16.47 5.58 4.03
CA VAL A 88 -16.34 7.03 4.11
C VAL A 88 -17.75 7.63 4.21
N TYR A 89 -18.30 7.58 5.43
CA TYR A 89 -19.54 8.24 5.85
C TYR A 89 -20.76 8.08 4.92
N GLY A 90 -20.96 6.90 4.32
CA GLY A 90 -22.12 6.67 3.44
C GLY A 90 -22.15 7.62 2.23
N SER A 91 -20.98 8.05 1.76
CA SER A 91 -20.86 8.99 0.65
C SER A 91 -21.52 8.45 -0.60
N ALA A 92 -22.54 9.18 -1.07
CA ALA A 92 -23.12 9.00 -2.41
C ALA A 92 -22.17 9.43 -3.53
N TYR A 93 -21.01 10.02 -3.18
CA TYR A 93 -20.01 10.51 -4.11
C TYR A 93 -18.80 9.58 -4.20
N PRO A 94 -18.12 9.55 -5.36
CA PRO A 94 -16.91 8.75 -5.55
C PRO A 94 -15.79 9.11 -4.57
N VAL A 95 -15.13 8.07 -4.06
CA VAL A 95 -14.05 8.17 -3.07
C VAL A 95 -12.84 7.42 -3.60
N TRP A 96 -11.68 8.07 -3.55
CA TRP A 96 -10.41 7.41 -3.77
C TRP A 96 -10.01 6.61 -2.53
N PHE A 97 -9.59 5.36 -2.73
CA PHE A 97 -9.01 4.51 -1.70
C PHE A 97 -7.64 4.00 -2.12
N ALA A 98 -6.74 3.85 -1.14
CA ALA A 98 -5.53 3.08 -1.31
C ALA A 98 -5.22 2.24 -0.07
N TRP A 99 -4.92 0.97 -0.28
CA TRP A 99 -4.42 0.06 0.74
C TRP A 99 -2.89 0.03 0.71
N LEU A 100 -2.28 0.31 1.86
CA LEU A 100 -0.87 0.06 2.10
C LEU A 100 -0.73 -1.34 2.69
N ILE A 101 0.03 -2.18 2.00
CA ILE A 101 0.14 -3.61 2.29
C ILE A 101 1.63 -3.93 2.49
N GLY A 102 1.94 -4.69 3.54
CA GLY A 102 3.32 -5.10 3.85
C GLY A 102 3.63 -6.53 3.43
N GLY A 103 4.87 -6.97 3.62
CA GLY A 103 5.31 -8.35 3.38
C GLY A 103 6.03 -8.58 2.05
N ALA A 104 5.92 -9.78 1.49
CA ALA A 104 6.57 -10.16 0.23
C ALA A 104 6.03 -9.36 -0.96
N ARG A 105 6.84 -9.25 -2.04
CA ARG A 105 6.40 -8.61 -3.29
C ARG A 105 5.08 -9.20 -3.78
N ALA A 106 4.08 -8.35 -4.01
CA ALA A 106 2.83 -8.77 -4.63
C ALA A 106 3.03 -9.02 -6.13
N THR A 107 2.27 -9.98 -6.65
CA THR A 107 2.25 -10.40 -8.06
C THR A 107 0.83 -10.29 -8.61
N GLU A 108 0.66 -10.50 -9.92
CA GLU A 108 -0.64 -10.45 -10.59
C GLU A 108 -1.71 -11.35 -9.92
N ARG A 109 -1.28 -12.51 -9.38
CA ARG A 109 -2.15 -13.49 -8.71
C ARG A 109 -2.75 -13.00 -7.39
N ASP A 110 -2.22 -11.91 -6.85
CA ASP A 110 -2.65 -11.33 -5.58
C ASP A 110 -3.80 -10.33 -5.75
N PHE A 111 -4.32 -10.16 -6.97
CA PHE A 111 -5.36 -9.21 -7.30
C PHE A 111 -6.49 -9.88 -8.08
N HIS A 112 -7.70 -9.31 -7.98
CA HIS A 112 -8.88 -9.76 -8.70
C HIS A 112 -9.74 -8.58 -9.11
N HIS A 113 -10.54 -8.75 -10.16
CA HIS A 113 -11.53 -7.76 -10.58
C HIS A 113 -12.65 -7.63 -9.54
N SER A 114 -13.11 -6.42 -9.28
CA SER A 114 -14.18 -6.14 -8.33
C SER A 114 -15.15 -5.10 -8.89
N GLU A 115 -16.44 -5.35 -8.75
CA GLU A 115 -17.47 -4.42 -9.21
C GLU A 115 -17.49 -3.12 -8.38
N GLY A 116 -17.85 -2.00 -9.02
CA GLY A 116 -18.01 -0.71 -8.35
C GLY A 116 -16.70 0.01 -8.03
N ILE A 117 -15.56 -0.49 -8.54
CA ILE A 117 -14.27 0.19 -8.54
C ILE A 117 -13.75 0.42 -9.96
N SER A 118 -12.92 1.44 -10.11
CA SER A 118 -12.29 1.82 -11.38
C SER A 118 -10.96 2.54 -11.10
N HIS A 119 -10.21 2.89 -12.15
CA HIS A 119 -8.94 3.62 -12.04
C HIS A 119 -7.94 2.96 -11.07
N SER A 120 -7.96 1.62 -11.00
CA SER A 120 -7.07 0.91 -10.09
C SER A 120 -5.62 1.07 -10.54
N PHE A 121 -4.73 1.29 -9.58
CA PHE A 121 -3.30 1.34 -9.77
C PHE A 121 -2.60 0.49 -8.71
N ILE A 122 -1.49 -0.14 -9.08
CA ILE A 122 -0.75 -1.03 -8.20
C ILE A 122 0.73 -0.68 -8.27
N TYR A 123 1.35 -0.48 -7.11
CA TYR A 123 2.80 -0.35 -6.99
C TYR A 123 3.32 -1.41 -6.04
N THR A 124 4.44 -2.04 -6.39
CA THR A 124 5.09 -3.07 -5.56
C THR A 124 6.59 -2.84 -5.51
N ILE A 125 7.26 -3.35 -4.48
CA ILE A 125 8.71 -3.31 -4.39
C ILE A 125 9.37 -4.05 -5.56
N GLU A 126 10.57 -3.62 -5.94
CA GLU A 126 11.46 -4.40 -6.80
C GLU A 126 12.05 -5.59 -6.02
N ASP A 127 12.48 -6.64 -6.74
CA ASP A 127 13.18 -7.78 -6.15
C ASP A 127 14.64 -7.45 -5.82
#